data_AF-A0A8H3AYS5-F1
#
_entry.id   AF-A0A8H3AYS5-F1
#
_cell.length_a   1.000
_cell.length_b   1.000
_cell.length_c   1.000
_cell.angle_alpha   90.00
_cell.angle_beta   90.00
_cell.angle_gamma   90.00
#
_symmetry.space_group_name_H-M   'P 1'
#
loop_
_entity.id
_entity.type
_entity.pdbx_description
1 polymer ?
#
loop_
_entity_poly.entity_id
_entity_poly.type
_entity_poly.pdbx_seq_one_letter_code
_entity_poly.pdbx_strand_id
1 'polypeptide(L)'
;MTVPPEKIAFVDIYPPIGIARVGDSDEYYLGPEIPGVEPIQKNGFKDSQHRIKKQAVRFRVYAYGEDSQLLGELTDGKEYALEWTVHVANKKAAWVKFRGRYEDEEWNLRNPEVQPTKIKLRNKATIITAPPKFTPGIQSVTSLLDLIEDIYENQDRGENYKLGDVNFYRHIYPIFKRVYLISWTNLYATLGHGPMKADFFLNNPDLYDPEAGLAAERVRKHIFERARAPIREHDEENKKLREHQADSFFMPRLGGSDGDLPETTREWKDNGRNRYASMTQLQYDRLAKWANGQFKTGDPEVIYESFDVIPLKDQPEALTRAALEWSVGVPLYPGIEVYWGAELENKYNLGAKYRFSDDVKPGDLGKGLALPWQSDFFMCNTHWCVRIGSVCFLIDRSSRIGGHR
;
A
#
# COMPACT_ATOMS: atom_id res chain seq x y z
N MET A 1 -31.48 -6.53 -4.19
CA MET A 1 -32.05 -6.83 -5.51
C MET A 1 -31.28 -7.99 -6.08
N THR A 2 -31.96 -8.95 -6.69
CA THR A 2 -31.29 -10.08 -7.31
C THR A 2 -31.00 -9.77 -8.77
N VAL A 3 -29.76 -10.01 -9.20
CA VAL A 3 -29.34 -9.82 -10.60
C VAL A 3 -29.94 -10.98 -11.39
N PRO A 4 -30.61 -10.77 -12.54
CA PRO A 4 -31.11 -11.89 -13.33
C PRO A 4 -29.98 -12.65 -14.05
N PRO A 5 -29.90 -14.00 -13.99
CA PRO A 5 -28.80 -14.77 -14.59
C PRO A 5 -28.58 -14.52 -16.08
N GLU A 6 -29.65 -14.30 -16.85
CA GLU A 6 -29.60 -14.07 -18.29
C GLU A 6 -28.97 -12.73 -18.69
N LYS A 7 -28.82 -11.80 -17.75
CA LYS A 7 -28.16 -10.51 -17.98
C LYS A 7 -26.66 -10.55 -17.69
N ILE A 8 -26.16 -11.63 -17.08
CA ILE A 8 -24.77 -11.73 -16.64
C ILE A 8 -23.89 -12.19 -17.80
N ALA A 9 -23.00 -11.31 -18.27
CA ALA A 9 -21.98 -11.65 -19.24
C ALA A 9 -20.76 -12.31 -18.57
N PHE A 10 -20.33 -11.81 -17.41
CA PHE A 10 -19.23 -12.38 -16.62
C PHE A 10 -19.30 -11.92 -15.15
N VAL A 11 -18.45 -12.51 -14.31
CA VAL A 11 -18.28 -12.14 -12.90
C VAL A 11 -16.82 -11.83 -12.59
N ASP A 12 -16.60 -10.94 -11.62
CA ASP A 12 -15.28 -10.64 -11.04
C ASP A 12 -15.35 -10.67 -9.51
N ILE A 13 -14.24 -11.05 -8.86
CA ILE A 13 -14.14 -11.17 -7.40
C ILE A 13 -13.39 -9.97 -6.81
N TYR A 14 -13.93 -9.38 -5.75
CA TYR A 14 -13.36 -8.24 -5.02
C TYR A 14 -13.16 -8.55 -3.53
N PRO A 15 -12.10 -8.03 -2.88
CA PRO A 15 -10.99 -7.31 -3.51
C PRO A 15 -10.21 -8.25 -4.47
N PRO A 16 -9.62 -7.72 -5.56
CA PRO A 16 -8.80 -8.52 -6.47
C PRO A 16 -7.57 -9.13 -5.79
N ILE A 17 -7.04 -8.44 -4.78
CA ILE A 17 -5.96 -8.90 -3.90
C ILE A 17 -6.42 -8.70 -2.44
N GLY A 18 -6.59 -9.80 -1.72
CA GLY A 18 -6.95 -9.81 -0.31
C GLY A 18 -5.74 -9.95 0.62
N ILE A 19 -5.73 -9.20 1.73
CA ILE A 19 -4.67 -9.25 2.75
C ILE A 19 -5.20 -9.83 4.06
N ALA A 20 -4.91 -11.10 4.32
CA ALA A 20 -5.16 -11.77 5.58
C ALA A 20 -3.94 -11.61 6.51
N ARG A 21 -4.16 -11.66 7.83
CA ARG A 21 -3.07 -11.57 8.81
C ARG A 21 -3.14 -12.66 9.87
N VAL A 22 -1.98 -13.22 10.18
CA VAL A 22 -1.85 -14.27 11.20
C VAL A 22 -2.18 -13.76 12.60
N GLY A 23 -2.65 -14.65 13.46
CA GLY A 23 -2.94 -14.40 14.87
C GLY A 23 -3.06 -15.74 15.60
N ASP A 24 -2.66 -15.77 16.86
CA ASP A 24 -2.62 -16.95 17.73
C ASP A 24 -3.92 -17.17 18.54
N SER A 25 -4.89 -16.27 18.43
CA SER A 25 -6.25 -16.44 18.99
C SER A 25 -7.15 -17.25 18.07
N ASP A 26 -8.11 -17.99 18.62
CA ASP A 26 -9.19 -18.64 17.86
C ASP A 26 -10.20 -17.63 17.31
N GLU A 27 -10.21 -16.41 17.84
CA GLU A 27 -11.02 -15.30 17.35
C GLU A 27 -10.41 -14.63 16.10
N TYR A 28 -11.28 -14.03 15.28
CA TYR A 28 -10.88 -13.24 14.12
C TYR A 28 -11.71 -11.96 14.01
N TYR A 29 -11.20 -11.04 13.20
CA TYR A 29 -11.92 -9.87 12.74
C TYR A 29 -11.77 -9.71 11.23
N LEU A 30 -12.65 -8.93 10.61
CA LEU A 30 -12.58 -8.67 9.17
C LEU A 30 -11.61 -7.54 8.87
N GLY A 31 -10.87 -7.68 7.77
CA GLY A 31 -10.08 -6.61 7.19
C GLY A 31 -10.93 -5.40 6.78
N PRO A 32 -10.28 -4.30 6.40
CA PRO A 32 -10.97 -3.08 6.03
C PRO A 32 -11.75 -3.25 4.71
N GLU A 33 -12.99 -2.78 4.69
CA GLU A 33 -13.88 -2.78 3.50
C GLU A 33 -14.18 -1.36 3.01
N ILE A 34 -13.79 -0.32 3.77
CA ILE A 34 -14.04 1.10 3.46
C ILE A 34 -12.69 1.81 3.34
N PRO A 35 -12.40 2.49 2.21
CA PRO A 35 -11.17 3.27 2.04
C PRO A 35 -10.97 4.32 3.14
N GLY A 36 -9.74 4.46 3.59
CA GLY A 36 -9.35 5.39 4.64
C GLY A 36 -9.80 5.02 6.05
N VAL A 37 -10.55 3.92 6.22
CA VAL A 37 -11.06 3.44 7.51
C VAL A 37 -10.35 2.15 7.91
N GLU A 38 -9.63 2.21 9.03
CA GLU A 38 -9.01 1.04 9.63
C GLU A 38 -10.05 0.06 10.20
N PRO A 39 -9.71 -1.23 10.40
CA PRO A 39 -10.60 -2.16 11.07
C PRO A 39 -10.86 -1.74 12.53
N ILE A 40 -12.06 -1.24 12.84
CA ILE A 40 -12.43 -0.84 14.21
C ILE A 40 -12.93 -2.07 14.98
N GLN A 41 -12.24 -2.44 16.05
CA GLN A 41 -12.59 -3.57 16.91
C GLN A 41 -13.04 -3.09 18.29
N LYS A 42 -14.36 -3.14 18.58
CA LYS A 42 -14.93 -2.72 19.87
C LYS A 42 -14.27 -3.41 21.07
N ASN A 43 -13.90 -4.69 20.90
CA ASN A 43 -13.26 -5.50 21.93
C ASN A 43 -11.74 -5.65 21.71
N GLY A 44 -11.14 -4.73 20.96
CA GLY A 44 -9.71 -4.74 20.65
C GLY A 44 -9.25 -5.88 19.72
N PHE A 45 -7.96 -5.83 19.37
CA PHE A 45 -7.29 -6.77 18.46
C PHE A 45 -6.73 -8.02 19.14
N LYS A 46 -6.95 -8.16 20.44
CA LYS A 46 -6.53 -9.31 21.24
C LYS A 46 -7.74 -9.91 21.96
N ASP A 47 -7.72 -11.21 22.19
CA ASP A 47 -8.74 -11.88 22.99
C ASP A 47 -8.52 -11.66 24.50
N SER A 48 -9.40 -12.27 25.30
CA SER A 48 -9.34 -12.21 26.77
C SER A 48 -8.07 -12.82 27.38
N GLN A 49 -7.31 -13.60 26.62
CA GLN A 49 -6.03 -14.21 27.01
C GLN A 49 -4.83 -13.43 26.43
N HIS A 50 -5.06 -12.26 25.84
CA HIS A 50 -4.07 -11.42 25.18
C HIS A 50 -3.43 -12.04 23.92
N ARG A 51 -4.03 -13.09 23.35
CA ARG A 51 -3.64 -13.64 22.04
C ARG A 51 -4.14 -12.72 20.93
N ILE A 52 -3.38 -12.57 19.87
CA ILE A 52 -3.67 -11.72 18.71
C ILE A 52 -4.78 -12.37 17.87
N LYS A 53 -5.85 -11.62 17.60
CA LYS A 53 -6.93 -12.04 16.71
C LYS A 53 -6.45 -12.09 15.26
N LYS A 54 -6.92 -13.08 14.51
CA LYS A 54 -6.63 -13.20 13.06
C LYS A 54 -7.36 -12.08 12.29
N GLN A 55 -6.73 -11.55 11.24
CA GLN A 55 -7.45 -10.71 10.27
C GLN A 55 -7.88 -11.58 9.09
N ALA A 56 -9.17 -11.76 8.92
CA ALA A 56 -9.78 -12.46 7.80
C ALA A 56 -10.12 -11.48 6.67
N VAL A 57 -10.12 -11.97 5.43
CA VAL A 57 -10.57 -11.20 4.25
C VAL A 57 -11.93 -11.72 3.83
N ARG A 58 -12.87 -10.80 3.59
CA ARG A 58 -14.12 -11.13 2.92
C ARG A 58 -13.96 -10.89 1.42
N PHE A 59 -14.20 -11.92 0.63
CA PHE A 59 -14.32 -11.78 -0.82
C PHE A 59 -15.80 -11.72 -1.20
N ARG A 60 -16.10 -10.93 -2.23
CA ARG A 60 -17.44 -10.68 -2.78
C ARG A 60 -17.40 -10.89 -4.28
N VAL A 61 -18.51 -11.36 -4.84
CA VAL A 61 -18.65 -11.63 -6.28
C VAL A 61 -19.56 -10.56 -6.88
N TYR A 62 -19.10 -9.90 -7.94
CA TYR A 62 -19.91 -8.91 -8.65
C TYR A 62 -20.18 -9.39 -10.07
N ALA A 63 -21.43 -9.23 -10.50
CA ALA A 63 -21.91 -9.56 -11.83
C ALA A 63 -21.85 -8.35 -12.75
N TYR A 64 -21.43 -8.60 -13.99
CA TYR A 64 -21.34 -7.61 -15.05
C TYR A 64 -22.14 -8.07 -16.27
N GLY A 65 -22.81 -7.12 -16.91
CA GLY A 65 -23.51 -7.32 -18.18
C GLY A 65 -22.59 -7.09 -19.36
N GLU A 66 -23.20 -6.99 -20.55
CA GLU A 66 -22.49 -6.54 -21.75
C GLU A 66 -21.86 -5.15 -21.52
N ASP A 67 -20.80 -4.84 -22.28
CA ASP A 67 -20.02 -3.60 -22.15
C ASP A 67 -19.41 -3.33 -20.75
N SER A 68 -19.24 -4.38 -19.93
CA SER A 68 -18.72 -4.29 -18.55
C SER A 68 -19.58 -3.43 -17.61
N GLN A 69 -20.89 -3.32 -17.87
CA GLN A 69 -21.83 -2.67 -16.96
C GLN A 69 -21.95 -3.44 -15.65
N LEU A 70 -21.74 -2.80 -14.49
CA LEU A 70 -21.96 -3.43 -13.19
C LEU A 70 -23.46 -3.64 -12.93
N LEU A 71 -23.87 -4.89 -12.67
CA LEU A 71 -25.26 -5.26 -12.42
C LEU A 71 -25.58 -5.40 -10.93
N GLY A 72 -24.61 -5.85 -10.12
CA GLY A 72 -24.80 -6.03 -8.68
C GLY A 72 -23.86 -7.06 -8.05
N GLU A 73 -23.90 -7.13 -6.72
CA GLU A 73 -23.26 -8.21 -5.94
C GLU A 73 -24.10 -9.49 -6.03
N LEU A 74 -23.44 -10.62 -6.27
CA LEU A 74 -24.03 -11.95 -6.17
C LEU A 74 -23.80 -12.49 -4.76
N THR A 75 -24.87 -12.95 -4.12
CA THR A 75 -24.84 -13.55 -2.80
C THR A 75 -25.32 -14.99 -2.87
N ASP A 76 -24.73 -15.84 -2.03
CA ASP A 76 -25.13 -17.25 -1.93
C ASP A 76 -26.56 -17.36 -1.42
N GLY A 77 -27.39 -18.20 -2.05
CA GLY A 77 -28.80 -18.31 -1.69
C GLY A 77 -29.67 -19.01 -2.73
N LYS A 78 -30.94 -18.58 -2.82
CA LYS A 78 -31.94 -19.27 -3.64
C LYS A 78 -31.67 -19.21 -5.14
N GLU A 79 -31.05 -18.14 -5.62
CA GLU A 79 -30.81 -17.90 -7.05
C GLU A 79 -29.42 -18.32 -7.51
N TYR A 80 -28.46 -18.38 -6.59
CA TYR A 80 -27.05 -18.66 -6.87
C TYR A 80 -26.44 -19.53 -5.78
N ALA A 81 -25.67 -20.54 -6.18
CA ALA A 81 -24.78 -21.27 -5.29
C ALA A 81 -23.34 -20.82 -5.55
N LEU A 82 -22.66 -20.32 -4.52
CA LEU A 82 -21.27 -19.87 -4.62
C LEU A 82 -20.32 -20.91 -4.01
N GLU A 83 -19.57 -21.60 -4.85
CA GLU A 83 -18.51 -22.52 -4.44
C GLU A 83 -17.13 -21.87 -4.55
N TRP A 84 -16.36 -21.91 -3.46
CA TRP A 84 -15.04 -21.26 -3.36
C TRP A 84 -13.91 -22.28 -3.28
N THR A 85 -12.97 -22.19 -4.22
CA THR A 85 -11.73 -22.96 -4.19
C THR A 85 -10.55 -22.02 -3.98
N VAL A 86 -9.77 -22.25 -2.93
CA VAL A 86 -8.60 -21.42 -2.57
C VAL A 86 -7.35 -22.28 -2.52
N HIS A 87 -6.36 -21.95 -3.36
CA HIS A 87 -5.05 -22.63 -3.37
C HIS A 87 -4.01 -21.74 -2.71
N VAL A 88 -3.56 -22.12 -1.51
CA VAL A 88 -2.47 -21.46 -0.79
C VAL A 88 -1.24 -22.36 -0.72
N ALA A 89 -0.05 -21.76 -0.78
CA ALA A 89 1.21 -22.46 -0.60
C ALA A 89 2.22 -21.56 0.10
N ASN A 90 3.13 -22.15 0.87
CA ASN A 90 4.30 -21.47 1.41
C ASN A 90 5.54 -22.03 0.72
N LYS A 91 6.17 -21.22 -0.13
CA LYS A 91 7.39 -21.59 -0.87
C LYS A 91 8.67 -21.05 -0.25
N LYS A 92 8.63 -20.41 0.93
CA LYS A 92 9.81 -19.77 1.55
C LYS A 92 10.97 -20.75 1.75
N ALA A 93 10.67 -21.96 2.22
CA ALA A 93 11.69 -23.01 2.46
C ALA A 93 12.25 -23.62 1.17
N ALA A 94 11.57 -23.41 0.04
CA ALA A 94 11.96 -23.91 -1.28
C ALA A 94 12.47 -22.76 -2.18
N TRP A 95 12.77 -21.60 -1.59
CA TRP A 95 13.26 -20.41 -2.26
C TRP A 95 14.72 -20.14 -1.90
N VAL A 96 15.41 -19.31 -2.70
CA VAL A 96 16.79 -18.93 -2.43
C VAL A 96 16.88 -18.03 -1.19
N LYS A 97 18.01 -18.10 -0.48
CA LYS A 97 18.27 -17.22 0.68
C LYS A 97 18.33 -15.77 0.21
N PHE A 98 17.55 -14.89 0.83
CA PHE A 98 17.63 -13.45 0.56
C PHE A 98 19.01 -12.90 0.97
N ARG A 99 19.72 -12.26 0.03
CA ARG A 99 21.05 -11.65 0.22
C ARG A 99 21.11 -10.16 -0.13
N GLY A 100 20.04 -9.63 -0.72
CA GLY A 100 19.96 -8.27 -1.26
C GLY A 100 19.17 -8.28 -2.57
N ARG A 101 18.80 -7.10 -3.08
CA ARG A 101 17.99 -6.95 -4.30
C ARG A 101 18.75 -7.23 -5.60
N TYR A 102 20.07 -7.08 -5.60
CA TYR A 102 20.90 -7.01 -6.82
C TYR A 102 21.92 -8.16 -6.96
N GLU A 103 21.68 -9.32 -6.33
CA GLU A 103 22.49 -10.53 -6.52
C GLU A 103 21.78 -11.52 -7.47
N ASP A 104 22.53 -12.22 -8.34
CA ASP A 104 22.00 -13.08 -9.41
C ASP A 104 21.27 -14.35 -8.90
N GLU A 105 20.19 -14.76 -9.59
CA GLU A 105 19.38 -15.97 -9.30
C GLU A 105 19.33 -16.96 -10.51
N GLU A 106 19.45 -18.27 -10.27
CA GLU A 106 19.20 -19.34 -11.25
C GLU A 106 17.90 -20.12 -10.96
N TRP A 107 17.18 -20.57 -12.02
CA TRP A 107 15.79 -21.06 -11.95
C TRP A 107 15.59 -22.49 -12.47
N ASN A 108 14.68 -23.26 -11.83
CA ASN A 108 13.97 -24.41 -12.42
C ASN A 108 12.55 -24.58 -11.82
N LEU A 109 11.54 -24.93 -12.62
CA LEU A 109 10.10 -25.04 -12.26
C LEU A 109 9.60 -26.50 -12.21
N ARG A 110 8.53 -26.79 -11.43
CA ARG A 110 8.14 -28.19 -11.10
C ARG A 110 6.68 -28.65 -11.26
N ASN A 111 5.66 -27.86 -11.66
CA ASN A 111 4.28 -28.40 -11.85
C ASN A 111 3.39 -27.56 -12.82
N PRO A 112 3.20 -27.97 -14.09
CA PRO A 112 2.44 -27.20 -15.09
C PRO A 112 0.96 -27.57 -15.29
N GLU A 113 0.40 -28.59 -14.63
CA GLU A 113 -0.88 -29.16 -15.05
C GLU A 113 -2.02 -28.99 -14.02
N VAL A 114 -2.79 -27.90 -14.14
CA VAL A 114 -4.11 -27.75 -13.49
C VAL A 114 -5.05 -26.99 -14.42
N GLN A 115 -6.24 -27.55 -14.69
CA GLN A 115 -7.29 -26.93 -15.51
C GLN A 115 -8.52 -26.49 -14.68
N PRO A 116 -9.16 -25.35 -15.01
CA PRO A 116 -10.35 -24.85 -14.31
C PRO A 116 -11.70 -25.34 -14.90
N THR A 117 -12.74 -25.36 -14.05
CA THR A 117 -14.14 -25.76 -14.33
C THR A 117 -15.04 -24.61 -14.82
N LYS A 118 -16.21 -24.98 -15.37
CA LYS A 118 -17.17 -24.19 -16.16
C LYS A 118 -17.98 -23.15 -15.36
N ILE A 119 -17.40 -21.97 -15.14
CA ILE A 119 -18.01 -20.63 -15.30
C ILE A 119 -16.84 -19.74 -15.77
N LYS A 120 -17.05 -18.86 -16.77
CA LYS A 120 -15.95 -17.98 -17.25
C LYS A 120 -15.70 -16.87 -16.24
N LEU A 121 -14.95 -17.18 -15.18
CA LEU A 121 -14.33 -16.17 -14.34
C LEU A 121 -13.37 -15.38 -15.24
N ARG A 122 -13.65 -14.09 -15.45
CA ARG A 122 -12.79 -13.25 -16.28
C ARG A 122 -11.40 -13.17 -15.67
N ASN A 123 -11.33 -13.00 -14.35
CA ASN A 123 -10.06 -12.90 -13.63
C ASN A 123 -10.10 -13.52 -12.23
N LYS A 124 -9.02 -14.22 -11.85
CA LYS A 124 -8.82 -14.75 -10.49
C LYS A 124 -8.55 -13.62 -9.49
N ALA A 125 -8.97 -13.80 -8.24
CA ALA A 125 -8.48 -13.01 -7.11
C ALA A 125 -7.34 -13.74 -6.39
N THR A 126 -6.49 -12.98 -5.71
CA THR A 126 -5.33 -13.49 -4.97
C THR A 126 -5.48 -13.21 -3.49
N ILE A 127 -5.04 -14.12 -2.63
CA ILE A 127 -4.94 -13.90 -1.18
C ILE A 127 -3.47 -13.95 -0.74
N ILE A 128 -3.08 -12.96 0.06
CA ILE A 128 -1.76 -12.87 0.70
C ILE A 128 -1.99 -12.99 2.21
N THR A 129 -1.20 -13.85 2.87
CA THR A 129 -1.18 -13.94 4.34
C THR A 129 0.08 -13.27 4.86
N ALA A 130 -0.10 -12.28 5.74
CA ALA A 130 0.97 -11.43 6.25
C ALA A 130 1.07 -11.45 7.79
N PRO A 131 2.16 -10.90 8.37
CA PRO A 131 2.24 -10.64 9.80
C PRO A 131 1.11 -9.73 10.31
N PRO A 132 0.82 -9.75 11.63
CA PRO A 132 -0.10 -8.79 12.24
C PRO A 132 0.31 -7.34 11.93
N LYS A 133 -0.68 -6.46 11.69
CA LYS A 133 -0.43 -5.01 11.58
C LYS A 133 -0.62 -4.41 12.96
N PHE A 134 0.49 -4.16 13.64
CA PHE A 134 0.49 -3.63 15.01
C PHE A 134 -0.01 -2.18 15.11
N THR A 135 -0.07 -1.46 13.99
CA THR A 135 -0.52 -0.07 13.88
C THR A 135 -1.57 0.07 12.77
N PRO A 136 -2.78 -0.48 12.96
CA PRO A 136 -3.79 -0.58 11.91
C PRO A 136 -4.17 0.76 11.29
N GLY A 137 -4.18 1.85 12.06
CA GLY A 137 -4.48 3.22 11.58
C GLY A 137 -3.32 3.99 10.96
N ILE A 138 -2.13 3.41 10.83
CA ILE A 138 -0.95 4.08 10.25
C ILE A 138 -0.62 3.45 8.89
N GLN A 139 -0.73 4.26 7.84
CA GLN A 139 -0.41 3.91 6.47
C GLN A 139 1.07 4.22 6.15
N SER A 140 1.67 3.44 5.25
CA SER A 140 2.97 3.77 4.66
C SER A 140 2.84 4.95 3.69
N VAL A 141 3.89 5.78 3.55
CA VAL A 141 3.90 6.89 2.55
C VAL A 141 3.57 6.36 1.16
N THR A 142 4.23 5.25 0.80
CA THR A 142 3.98 4.48 -0.41
C THR A 142 3.48 3.10 0.02
N SER A 143 2.19 2.87 -0.22
CA SER A 143 1.49 1.62 0.03
C SER A 143 1.55 0.70 -1.18
N LEU A 144 1.13 -0.56 -1.00
CA LEU A 144 1.04 -1.50 -2.11
C LEU A 144 0.03 -1.02 -3.18
N LEU A 145 -1.00 -0.26 -2.79
CA LEU A 145 -1.90 0.39 -3.73
C LEU A 145 -1.15 1.36 -4.66
N ASP A 146 -0.31 2.23 -4.09
CA ASP A 146 0.44 3.23 -4.86
C ASP A 146 1.47 2.59 -5.81
N LEU A 147 2.10 1.49 -5.36
CA LEU A 147 3.02 0.71 -6.19
C LEU A 147 2.30 0.11 -7.40
N ILE A 148 1.15 -0.53 -7.16
CA ILE A 148 0.38 -1.16 -8.23
C ILE A 148 -0.18 -0.09 -9.19
N GLU A 149 -0.70 1.02 -8.69
CA GLU A 149 -1.13 2.16 -9.52
C GLU A 149 -0.02 2.64 -10.46
N ASP A 150 1.21 2.77 -9.95
CA ASP A 150 2.36 3.19 -10.76
C ASP A 150 2.69 2.19 -11.87
N ILE A 151 2.58 0.89 -11.61
CA ILE A 151 2.80 -0.16 -12.62
C ILE A 151 1.75 -0.11 -13.73
N TYR A 152 0.47 0.08 -13.38
CA TYR A 152 -0.58 0.21 -14.39
C TYR A 152 -0.42 1.48 -15.22
N GLU A 153 -0.04 2.59 -14.60
CA GLU A 153 0.26 3.83 -15.31
C GLU A 153 1.51 3.70 -16.20
N ASN A 154 2.50 2.91 -15.80
CA ASN A 154 3.74 2.72 -16.54
C ASN A 154 3.52 2.13 -17.95
N GLN A 155 2.45 1.37 -18.16
CA GLN A 155 2.08 0.87 -19.50
C GLN A 155 1.88 1.99 -20.52
N ASP A 156 1.38 3.13 -20.05
CA ASP A 156 1.11 4.29 -20.88
C ASP A 156 2.34 5.22 -20.96
N ARG A 157 3.40 4.95 -20.19
CA ARG A 157 4.64 5.75 -20.14
C ARG A 157 5.55 5.50 -21.33
N GLY A 158 5.25 6.16 -22.46
CA GLY A 158 6.15 6.31 -23.61
C GLY A 158 6.62 7.77 -23.82
N GLU A 159 7.29 8.03 -24.95
CA GLU A 159 7.77 9.37 -25.33
C GLU A 159 6.67 10.45 -25.35
N ASN A 160 5.41 10.04 -25.52
CA ASN A 160 4.24 10.93 -25.58
C ASN A 160 3.35 10.85 -24.33
N TYR A 161 3.81 10.22 -23.25
CA TYR A 161 3.03 10.08 -22.04
C TYR A 161 2.66 11.44 -21.45
N LYS A 162 1.37 11.61 -21.19
CA LYS A 162 0.83 12.77 -20.50
C LYS A 162 0.14 12.27 -19.25
N LEU A 163 0.75 12.54 -18.10
CA LEU A 163 0.09 12.37 -16.82
C LEU A 163 -1.28 13.06 -16.87
N GLY A 164 -2.32 12.39 -16.38
CA GLY A 164 -3.67 12.94 -16.31
C GLY A 164 -3.80 14.15 -15.38
N ASP A 165 -5.04 14.60 -15.20
CA ASP A 165 -5.39 15.65 -14.25
C ASP A 165 -5.00 15.23 -12.82
N VAL A 166 -4.37 16.16 -12.08
CA VAL A 166 -4.03 15.95 -10.66
C VAL A 166 -5.11 16.57 -9.79
N ASN A 167 -5.66 15.78 -8.87
CA ASN A 167 -6.62 16.21 -7.87
C ASN A 167 -5.93 16.22 -6.50
N PHE A 168 -6.00 17.34 -5.76
CA PHE A 168 -5.31 17.49 -4.49
C PHE A 168 -5.78 16.46 -3.46
N TYR A 169 -7.07 16.40 -3.17
CA TYR A 169 -7.58 15.50 -2.13
C TYR A 169 -7.44 14.02 -2.49
N ARG A 170 -7.50 13.67 -3.78
CA ARG A 170 -7.32 12.30 -4.24
C ARG A 170 -5.86 11.87 -4.30
N HIS A 171 -4.96 12.74 -4.76
CA HIS A 171 -3.59 12.33 -5.13
C HIS A 171 -2.50 12.87 -4.20
N ILE A 172 -2.68 14.05 -3.60
CA ILE A 172 -1.63 14.76 -2.85
C ILE A 172 -1.89 14.68 -1.34
N TYR A 173 -3.12 14.96 -0.92
CA TYR A 173 -3.52 14.91 0.48
C TYR A 173 -3.18 13.56 1.17
N PRO A 174 -3.38 12.38 0.55
CA PRO A 174 -3.02 11.12 1.19
C PRO A 174 -1.52 11.02 1.51
N ILE A 175 -0.65 11.56 0.65
CA ILE A 175 0.81 11.59 0.88
C ILE A 175 1.12 12.38 2.15
N PHE A 176 0.60 13.60 2.28
CA PHE A 176 0.84 14.44 3.46
C PHE A 176 0.22 13.86 4.73
N LYS A 177 -0.99 13.29 4.64
CA LYS A 177 -1.60 12.56 5.75
C LYS A 177 -0.73 11.40 6.22
N ARG A 178 -0.18 10.60 5.30
CA ARG A 178 0.69 9.46 5.63
C ARG A 178 2.00 9.89 6.26
N VAL A 179 2.63 10.94 5.74
CA VAL A 179 3.86 11.52 6.34
C VAL A 179 3.63 11.96 7.78
N TYR A 180 2.49 12.61 8.05
CA TYR A 180 2.08 12.92 9.42
C TYR A 180 1.80 11.67 10.26
N LEU A 181 1.03 10.70 9.76
CA LEU A 181 0.67 9.51 10.52
C LEU A 181 1.89 8.68 10.97
N ILE A 182 2.92 8.63 10.14
CA ILE A 182 4.18 7.93 10.46
C ILE A 182 4.91 8.57 11.66
N SER A 183 4.68 9.86 11.93
CA SER A 183 5.27 10.53 13.10
C SER A 183 4.85 9.92 14.44
N TRP A 184 3.79 9.11 14.48
CA TRP A 184 3.34 8.41 15.68
C TRP A 184 4.11 7.13 15.99
N THR A 185 4.91 6.62 15.03
CA THR A 185 5.71 5.39 15.22
C THR A 185 7.20 5.59 14.96
N ASN A 186 7.56 6.67 14.27
CA ASN A 186 8.94 6.94 13.87
C ASN A 186 9.42 8.27 14.45
N LEU A 187 10.39 8.21 15.37
CA LEU A 187 10.97 9.37 16.06
C LEU A 187 11.50 10.43 15.09
N TYR A 188 12.18 10.02 14.02
CA TYR A 188 12.73 10.96 13.03
C TYR A 188 11.63 11.68 12.27
N ALA A 189 10.53 10.99 11.95
CA ALA A 189 9.35 11.64 11.37
C ALA A 189 8.70 12.60 12.38
N THR A 190 8.65 12.28 13.67
CA THR A 190 8.14 13.19 14.72
C THR A 190 8.89 14.51 14.80
N LEU A 191 10.21 14.50 14.56
CA LEU A 191 11.02 15.72 14.64
C LEU A 191 10.57 16.80 13.64
N GLY A 192 10.16 16.40 12.43
CA GLY A 192 9.70 17.32 11.37
C GLY A 192 8.19 17.38 11.20
N HIS A 193 7.51 16.23 11.23
CA HIS A 193 6.09 16.09 10.85
C HIS A 193 5.17 15.70 12.01
N GLY A 194 5.65 15.77 13.25
CA GLY A 194 4.82 15.53 14.43
C GLY A 194 3.78 16.63 14.67
N PRO A 195 2.84 16.42 15.61
CA PRO A 195 1.91 17.46 16.06
C PRO A 195 2.65 18.75 16.45
N MET A 196 2.10 19.90 16.08
CA MET A 196 2.64 21.25 16.36
C MET A 196 3.98 21.58 15.67
N LYS A 197 4.44 20.80 14.70
CA LYS A 197 5.59 21.16 13.86
C LYS A 197 5.19 22.01 12.66
N ALA A 198 6.12 22.85 12.21
CA ALA A 198 5.91 23.77 11.09
C ALA A 198 5.62 23.04 9.76
N ASP A 199 6.12 21.80 9.60
CA ASP A 199 5.92 20.97 8.41
C ASP A 199 4.67 20.08 8.50
N PHE A 200 3.69 20.45 9.34
CA PHE A 200 2.36 19.85 9.31
C PHE A 200 1.54 20.50 8.19
N PHE A 201 1.79 20.02 6.96
CA PHE A 201 1.20 20.55 5.73
C PHE A 201 -0.33 20.58 5.73
N LEU A 202 -0.97 19.74 6.56
CA LEU A 202 -2.42 19.62 6.65
C LEU A 202 -3.14 20.83 7.29
N ASN A 203 -2.39 21.79 7.85
CA ASN A 203 -2.95 23.01 8.44
C ASN A 203 -2.85 24.25 7.55
N ASN A 204 -2.29 24.14 6.34
CA ASN A 204 -2.07 25.28 5.46
C ASN A 204 -3.00 25.25 4.23
N PRO A 205 -4.20 25.87 4.29
CA PRO A 205 -5.20 25.79 3.22
C PRO A 205 -4.70 26.30 1.86
N ASP A 206 -3.68 27.17 1.84
CA ASP A 206 -3.08 27.69 0.60
C ASP A 206 -2.39 26.59 -0.23
N LEU A 207 -2.04 25.45 0.38
CA LEU A 207 -1.46 24.30 -0.33
C LEU A 207 -2.47 23.54 -1.19
N TYR A 208 -3.76 23.77 -0.96
CA TYR A 208 -4.90 23.07 -1.53
C TYR A 208 -5.52 23.88 -2.67
N ASP A 209 -5.19 25.16 -2.76
CA ASP A 209 -5.68 26.09 -3.76
C ASP A 209 -4.58 26.36 -4.82
N PRO A 210 -4.80 25.96 -6.09
CA PRO A 210 -3.84 26.24 -7.15
C PRO A 210 -3.63 27.75 -7.38
N GLU A 211 -4.59 28.60 -7.01
CA GLU A 211 -4.60 30.05 -7.23
C GLU A 211 -4.18 30.89 -6.01
N ALA A 212 -3.75 30.29 -4.91
CA ALA A 212 -3.32 30.97 -3.67
C ALA A 212 -2.06 31.87 -3.80
N GLY A 213 -1.64 32.19 -5.02
CA GLY A 213 -0.60 33.16 -5.33
C GLY A 213 0.84 32.66 -5.13
N LEU A 214 1.80 33.56 -5.38
CA LEU A 214 3.23 33.23 -5.46
C LEU A 214 3.82 32.74 -4.13
N ALA A 215 3.28 33.15 -2.98
CA ALA A 215 3.75 32.68 -1.68
C ALA A 215 3.44 31.19 -1.49
N ALA A 216 2.21 30.77 -1.78
CA ALA A 216 1.79 29.38 -1.75
C ALA A 216 2.60 28.53 -2.74
N GLU A 217 2.78 29.01 -3.97
CA GLU A 217 3.58 28.34 -4.99
C GLU A 217 5.03 28.08 -4.52
N ARG A 218 5.69 29.07 -3.91
CA ARG A 218 7.03 28.89 -3.33
C ARG A 218 7.06 27.82 -2.24
N VAL A 219 6.05 27.77 -1.38
CA VAL A 219 5.96 26.74 -0.34
C VAL A 219 5.76 25.36 -0.98
N ARG A 220 4.87 25.22 -1.97
CA ARG A 220 4.67 23.94 -2.67
C ARG A 220 5.95 23.45 -3.36
N LYS A 221 6.66 24.35 -4.04
CA LYS A 221 7.97 24.06 -4.66
C LYS A 221 9.02 23.65 -3.63
N HIS A 222 9.10 24.35 -2.51
CA HIS A 222 10.01 23.99 -1.42
C HIS A 222 9.72 22.59 -0.85
N ILE A 223 8.44 22.25 -0.66
CA ILE A 223 8.03 20.91 -0.22
C ILE A 223 8.43 19.85 -1.27
N PHE A 224 8.24 20.14 -2.55
CA PHE A 224 8.62 19.22 -3.63
C PHE A 224 10.13 19.03 -3.74
N GLU A 225 10.94 20.06 -3.53
CA GLU A 225 12.41 19.96 -3.49
C GLU A 225 12.92 18.99 -2.41
N ARG A 226 12.11 18.78 -1.35
CA ARG A 226 12.39 17.79 -0.32
C ARG A 226 12.03 16.37 -0.76
N ALA A 227 11.14 16.20 -1.72
CA ALA A 227 10.73 14.88 -2.21
C ALA A 227 11.85 14.23 -3.02
N ARG A 228 12.21 13.00 -2.63
CA ARG A 228 13.21 12.21 -3.34
C ARG A 228 12.61 11.67 -4.62
N ALA A 229 13.32 11.90 -5.72
CA ALA A 229 12.96 11.38 -7.02
C ALA A 229 12.96 9.84 -7.00
N PRO A 230 12.14 9.19 -7.82
CA PRO A 230 12.27 7.76 -8.10
C PRO A 230 13.56 7.48 -8.88
N ILE A 231 14.01 6.22 -8.86
CA ILE A 231 15.15 5.76 -9.66
C ILE A 231 14.68 5.46 -11.08
N ARG A 232 15.39 5.99 -12.08
CA ARG A 232 15.21 5.71 -13.50
C ARG A 232 16.51 5.15 -14.07
N GLU A 233 16.58 3.82 -14.21
CA GLU A 233 17.83 3.11 -14.55
C GLU A 233 18.40 3.47 -15.93
N HIS A 234 17.60 4.04 -16.83
CA HIS A 234 18.01 4.47 -18.16
C HIS A 234 18.23 5.99 -18.28
N ASP A 235 18.23 6.73 -17.17
CA ASP A 235 18.41 8.18 -17.13
C ASP A 235 19.63 8.57 -16.26
N GLU A 236 20.72 8.96 -16.91
CA GLU A 236 21.97 9.34 -16.24
C GLU A 236 21.87 10.64 -15.42
N GLU A 237 20.97 11.55 -15.77
CA GLU A 237 20.74 12.77 -14.97
C GLU A 237 19.95 12.43 -13.71
N ASN A 238 18.92 11.60 -13.83
CA ASN A 238 18.19 11.07 -12.67
C ASN A 238 19.13 10.32 -11.72
N LYS A 239 20.02 9.48 -12.26
CA LYS A 239 21.03 8.78 -11.47
C LYS A 239 21.89 9.74 -10.64
N LYS A 240 22.45 10.78 -11.24
CA LYS A 240 23.22 11.81 -10.53
C LYS A 240 22.37 12.54 -9.49
N LEU A 241 21.13 12.90 -9.83
CA LEU A 241 20.18 13.50 -8.88
C LEU A 241 19.94 12.56 -7.69
N ARG A 242 19.76 11.26 -7.94
CA ARG A 242 19.52 10.27 -6.88
C ARG A 242 20.72 10.06 -5.98
N GLU A 243 21.94 10.15 -6.50
CA GLU A 243 23.17 10.17 -5.69
C GLU A 243 23.19 11.39 -4.77
N HIS A 244 22.85 12.56 -5.29
CA HIS A 244 22.75 13.78 -4.49
C HIS A 244 21.64 13.70 -3.44
N GLN A 245 20.52 13.05 -3.76
CA GLN A 245 19.37 12.88 -2.86
C GLN A 245 19.47 11.69 -1.91
N ALA A 246 20.52 10.89 -2.00
CA ALA A 246 20.88 9.94 -0.97
C ALA A 246 21.47 10.74 0.20
N ASP A 247 20.60 11.38 0.97
CA ASP A 247 20.87 12.10 2.21
C ASP A 247 19.59 12.22 3.05
N SER A 248 19.76 12.37 4.36
CA SER A 248 18.68 12.52 5.35
C SER A 248 17.89 13.82 5.23
N PHE A 249 18.39 14.80 4.48
CA PHE A 249 17.69 16.01 4.07
C PHE A 249 16.49 15.70 3.17
N PHE A 250 16.52 14.66 2.36
CA PHE A 250 15.39 14.36 1.45
C PHE A 250 14.38 13.40 2.09
N MET A 251 13.17 13.39 1.54
CA MET A 251 12.02 12.66 2.05
C MET A 251 11.52 11.59 1.06
N PRO A 252 11.01 10.44 1.52
CA PRO A 252 10.86 10.05 2.93
C PRO A 252 12.21 9.67 3.57
N ARG A 253 12.42 9.99 4.85
CA ARG A 253 13.61 9.56 5.61
C ARG A 253 13.45 8.12 6.09
N LEU A 254 13.35 7.20 5.14
CA LEU A 254 13.21 5.76 5.33
C LEU A 254 14.31 5.03 4.54
N GLY A 255 14.69 3.84 5.01
CA GLY A 255 15.54 2.90 4.29
C GLY A 255 14.93 2.53 2.95
N GLY A 256 15.78 2.36 1.94
CA GLY A 256 15.40 1.97 0.59
C GLY A 256 15.54 0.47 0.38
N SER A 257 15.55 0.06 -0.89
CA SER A 257 15.57 -1.36 -1.27
C SER A 257 16.98 -1.93 -1.48
N ASP A 258 18.00 -1.34 -0.85
CA ASP A 258 19.41 -1.70 -1.02
C ASP A 258 20.20 -1.68 0.31
N GLY A 259 19.54 -2.12 1.39
CA GLY A 259 20.15 -2.26 2.72
C GLY A 259 19.95 -1.07 3.65
N ASP A 260 20.71 -1.08 4.75
CA ASP A 260 20.57 -0.14 5.87
C ASP A 260 20.86 1.33 5.50
N LEU A 261 20.18 2.24 6.19
CA LEU A 261 20.54 3.66 6.19
C LEU A 261 21.91 3.84 6.87
N PRO A 262 22.87 4.55 6.25
CA PRO A 262 24.13 4.88 6.90
C PRO A 262 23.89 5.87 8.07
N GLU A 263 24.31 5.50 9.28
CA GLU A 263 23.98 6.22 10.54
C GLU A 263 24.66 7.60 10.71
N THR A 264 25.73 7.93 9.97
CA THR A 264 26.41 9.24 10.11
C THR A 264 26.86 9.81 8.77
N THR A 265 26.64 11.11 8.53
CA THR A 265 26.91 11.89 7.30
C THR A 265 28.38 11.94 6.81
N ARG A 266 29.31 11.19 7.43
CA ARG A 266 30.76 11.37 7.23
C ARG A 266 31.48 10.29 6.43
N GLU A 267 30.90 9.10 6.26
CA GLU A 267 31.44 8.00 5.44
C GLU A 267 30.85 7.91 4.00
N TRP A 268 30.52 9.05 3.37
CA TRP A 268 29.60 9.13 2.21
C TRP A 268 30.31 9.37 0.87
N LYS A 269 30.96 8.35 0.32
CA LYS A 269 31.34 8.41 -1.11
C LYS A 269 30.84 7.24 -1.96
N ASP A 270 30.21 6.23 -1.36
CA ASP A 270 29.78 5.04 -2.11
C ASP A 270 28.42 4.46 -1.65
N ASN A 271 27.59 5.28 -1.01
CA ASN A 271 26.29 4.84 -0.51
C ASN A 271 25.30 4.83 -1.68
N GLY A 272 25.16 3.66 -2.30
CA GLY A 272 24.27 3.41 -3.43
C GLY A 272 22.93 4.13 -3.32
N ARG A 273 22.51 4.72 -4.45
CA ARG A 273 21.27 5.53 -4.63
C ARG A 273 20.02 4.90 -4.03
N ASN A 274 20.03 3.59 -3.86
CA ASN A 274 18.91 2.74 -3.53
C ASN A 274 18.78 2.49 -2.01
N ARG A 275 19.71 3.01 -1.19
CA ARG A 275 19.66 2.91 0.29
C ARG A 275 18.62 3.80 0.93
N TYR A 276 18.12 4.82 0.23
CA TYR A 276 17.01 5.67 0.69
C TYR A 276 15.74 5.37 -0.11
N ALA A 277 14.61 5.23 0.58
CA ALA A 277 13.32 5.07 -0.08
C ALA A 277 12.96 6.31 -0.91
N SER A 278 12.44 6.07 -2.11
CA SER A 278 11.76 7.08 -2.92
C SER A 278 10.29 6.76 -3.04
N MET A 279 9.48 7.76 -3.39
CA MET A 279 8.10 7.53 -3.79
C MET A 279 8.07 6.83 -5.15
N THR A 280 6.89 6.36 -5.58
CA THR A 280 6.72 5.88 -6.95
C THR A 280 6.84 7.02 -7.95
N GLN A 281 7.08 6.69 -9.23
CA GLN A 281 7.18 7.71 -10.27
C GLN A 281 5.86 8.47 -10.42
N LEU A 282 4.72 7.78 -10.31
CA LEU A 282 3.40 8.40 -10.38
C LEU A 282 3.16 9.38 -9.24
N GLN A 283 3.53 9.01 -8.01
CA GLN A 283 3.45 9.90 -6.86
C GLN A 283 4.33 11.15 -7.05
N TYR A 284 5.55 10.97 -7.56
CA TYR A 284 6.49 12.05 -7.80
C TYR A 284 6.01 13.01 -8.89
N ASP A 285 5.50 12.49 -10.01
CA ASP A 285 4.99 13.33 -11.12
C ASP A 285 3.73 14.10 -10.72
N ARG A 286 2.85 13.48 -9.93
CA ARG A 286 1.68 14.15 -9.34
C ARG A 286 2.10 15.29 -8.41
N LEU A 287 3.10 15.05 -7.55
CA LEU A 287 3.68 16.09 -6.68
C LEU A 287 4.32 17.22 -7.49
N ALA A 288 5.00 16.91 -8.60
CA ALA A 288 5.59 17.93 -9.48
C ALA A 288 4.52 18.83 -10.10
N LYS A 289 3.42 18.27 -10.62
CA LYS A 289 2.29 19.06 -11.12
C LYS A 289 1.64 19.90 -10.03
N TRP A 290 1.43 19.33 -8.84
CA TRP A 290 0.92 20.07 -7.68
C TRP A 290 1.81 21.25 -7.29
N ALA A 291 3.13 21.03 -7.23
CA ALA A 291 4.11 22.07 -6.92
C ALA A 291 4.03 23.25 -7.89
N ASN A 292 3.77 22.97 -9.17
CA ASN A 292 3.62 23.98 -10.22
C ASN A 292 2.19 24.55 -10.36
N GLY A 293 1.28 24.26 -9.42
CA GLY A 293 -0.10 24.76 -9.49
C GLY A 293 -0.97 24.09 -10.56
N GLN A 294 -0.51 23.00 -11.18
CA GLN A 294 -1.21 22.29 -12.26
C GLN A 294 -2.12 21.19 -11.71
N PHE A 295 -3.04 21.57 -10.82
CA PHE A 295 -3.94 20.62 -10.16
C PHE A 295 -5.32 21.25 -9.89
N LYS A 296 -6.31 20.41 -9.64
CA LYS A 296 -7.64 20.78 -9.15
C LYS A 296 -7.73 20.43 -7.67
N THR A 297 -8.36 21.27 -6.85
CA THR A 297 -8.54 20.98 -5.42
C THR A 297 -9.36 19.71 -5.21
N GLY A 298 -10.52 19.61 -5.87
CA GLY A 298 -11.47 18.51 -5.68
C GLY A 298 -12.12 18.52 -4.30
N ASP A 299 -12.77 17.41 -3.94
CA ASP A 299 -13.45 17.24 -2.67
C ASP A 299 -12.67 16.26 -1.76
N PRO A 300 -12.70 16.46 -0.43
CA PRO A 300 -12.22 15.47 0.53
C PRO A 300 -12.88 14.11 0.32
N GLU A 301 -12.15 13.04 0.62
CA GLU A 301 -12.69 11.68 0.54
C GLU A 301 -13.89 11.50 1.47
N VAL A 302 -15.00 11.00 0.92
CA VAL A 302 -16.20 10.67 1.69
C VAL A 302 -15.95 9.40 2.50
N ILE A 303 -16.02 9.52 3.82
CA ILE A 303 -15.92 8.40 4.75
C ILE A 303 -17.33 7.87 5.02
N TYR A 304 -17.62 6.68 4.49
CA TYR A 304 -18.89 6.00 4.69
C TYR A 304 -18.96 5.34 6.07
N GLU A 305 -20.15 5.32 6.68
CA GLU A 305 -20.38 4.69 7.98
C GLU A 305 -20.34 3.16 7.94
N SER A 306 -20.69 2.58 6.79
CA SER A 306 -20.66 1.15 6.53
C SER A 306 -20.40 0.88 5.06
N PHE A 307 -20.05 -0.37 4.73
CA PHE A 307 -19.83 -0.77 3.34
C PHE A 307 -21.12 -0.70 2.51
N ASP A 308 -22.26 -1.09 3.11
CA ASP A 308 -23.52 -1.28 2.38
C ASP A 308 -24.13 0.03 1.88
N VAL A 309 -23.69 1.19 2.41
CA VAL A 309 -24.13 2.52 1.97
C VAL A 309 -23.26 3.10 0.85
N ILE A 310 -22.14 2.48 0.51
CA ILE A 310 -21.32 2.89 -0.65
C ILE A 310 -22.13 2.67 -1.93
N PRO A 311 -22.22 3.66 -2.85
CA PRO A 311 -22.92 3.48 -4.11
C PRO A 311 -22.42 2.24 -4.84
N LEU A 312 -23.34 1.42 -5.36
CA LEU A 312 -23.03 0.11 -5.95
C LEU A 312 -21.88 0.16 -6.97
N LYS A 313 -21.86 1.19 -7.82
CA LYS A 313 -20.82 1.40 -8.84
C LYS A 313 -19.40 1.60 -8.27
N ASP A 314 -19.30 2.10 -7.04
CA ASP A 314 -18.04 2.46 -6.38
C ASP A 314 -17.55 1.37 -5.42
N GLN A 315 -18.43 0.43 -5.04
CA GLN A 315 -18.11 -0.67 -4.11
C GLN A 315 -16.89 -1.53 -4.53
N PRO A 316 -16.75 -1.96 -5.81
CA PRO A 316 -15.59 -2.78 -6.19
C PRO A 316 -14.25 -2.05 -6.06
N GLU A 317 -14.20 -0.76 -6.41
CA GLU A 317 -13.01 0.08 -6.23
C GLU A 317 -12.74 0.31 -4.73
N ALA A 318 -13.79 0.55 -3.94
CA ALA A 318 -13.69 0.73 -2.50
C ALA A 318 -13.05 -0.50 -1.81
N LEU A 319 -13.51 -1.72 -2.12
CA LEU A 319 -12.91 -2.96 -1.60
C LEU A 319 -11.44 -3.10 -1.98
N THR A 320 -11.10 -2.78 -3.23
CA THR A 320 -9.73 -2.87 -3.74
C THR A 320 -8.80 -1.92 -2.99
N ARG A 321 -9.20 -0.65 -2.86
CA ARG A 321 -8.42 0.36 -2.14
C ARG A 321 -8.29 0.01 -0.66
N ALA A 322 -9.41 -0.33 -0.01
CA ALA A 322 -9.44 -0.71 1.40
C ALA A 322 -8.55 -1.92 1.70
N ALA A 323 -8.41 -2.88 0.78
CA ALA A 323 -7.51 -4.02 0.98
C ALA A 323 -6.01 -3.65 0.88
N LEU A 324 -5.65 -2.71 0.00
CA LEU A 324 -4.27 -2.49 -0.42
C LEU A 324 -3.57 -1.31 0.27
N GLU A 325 -4.29 -0.24 0.61
CA GLU A 325 -3.71 1.02 1.12
C GLU A 325 -3.01 0.88 2.49
N TRP A 326 -3.31 -0.19 3.23
CA TRP A 326 -2.73 -0.47 4.55
C TRP A 326 -1.46 -1.32 4.49
N SER A 327 -1.09 -1.80 3.30
CA SER A 327 0.07 -2.67 3.07
C SER A 327 1.29 -1.86 2.69
N VAL A 328 2.48 -2.34 3.03
CA VAL A 328 3.74 -1.65 2.70
C VAL A 328 4.00 -1.79 1.20
N GLY A 329 4.21 -0.67 0.50
CA GLY A 329 4.65 -0.66 -0.90
C GLY A 329 6.13 -0.36 -1.06
N VAL A 330 6.69 0.52 -0.21
CA VAL A 330 8.13 0.83 -0.14
C VAL A 330 8.55 1.04 1.32
N PRO A 331 9.78 0.64 1.71
CA PRO A 331 10.71 -0.19 0.95
C PRO A 331 10.31 -1.67 0.93
N LEU A 332 10.82 -2.40 -0.06
CA LEU A 332 10.69 -3.85 -0.17
C LEU A 332 12.08 -4.48 -0.10
N TYR A 333 12.61 -4.63 1.12
CA TYR A 333 13.89 -5.28 1.38
C TYR A 333 13.82 -6.23 2.60
N PRO A 334 13.38 -7.48 2.42
CA PRO A 334 12.61 -7.96 1.28
C PRO A 334 11.21 -7.35 1.24
N GLY A 335 10.63 -6.99 2.39
CA GLY A 335 9.30 -6.37 2.55
C GLY A 335 8.56 -6.90 3.80
N ILE A 336 7.23 -6.74 3.88
CA ILE A 336 6.40 -7.24 5.00
C ILE A 336 5.27 -8.15 4.53
N GLU A 337 4.32 -7.63 3.75
CA GLU A 337 3.25 -8.43 3.15
C GLU A 337 3.75 -9.27 1.97
N VAL A 338 4.57 -8.63 1.13
CA VAL A 338 5.15 -9.14 -0.11
C VAL A 338 6.61 -8.74 -0.16
N TYR A 339 7.38 -9.38 -1.04
CA TYR A 339 8.77 -8.99 -1.28
C TYR A 339 8.93 -8.13 -2.55
N TRP A 340 10.15 -7.64 -2.83
CA TRP A 340 10.48 -6.78 -3.99
C TRP A 340 9.98 -7.27 -5.34
N GLY A 341 9.73 -8.59 -5.50
CA GLY A 341 9.09 -9.13 -6.71
C GLY A 341 7.74 -8.50 -7.03
N ALA A 342 7.06 -7.88 -6.06
CA ALA A 342 5.83 -7.12 -6.27
C ALA A 342 6.02 -5.81 -7.06
N GLU A 343 7.26 -5.34 -7.27
CA GLU A 343 7.55 -4.17 -8.12
C GLU A 343 7.63 -4.55 -9.61
N LEU A 344 7.74 -5.84 -9.94
CA LEU A 344 7.94 -6.28 -11.30
C LEU A 344 6.62 -6.27 -12.09
N GLU A 345 6.57 -5.47 -13.16
CA GLU A 345 5.40 -5.33 -14.04
C GLU A 345 4.89 -6.67 -14.57
N ASN A 346 5.80 -7.60 -14.91
CA ASN A 346 5.46 -8.94 -15.42
C ASN A 346 4.71 -9.84 -14.42
N LYS A 347 4.59 -9.43 -13.15
CA LYS A 347 3.75 -10.11 -12.15
C LYS A 347 2.29 -9.71 -12.25
N TYR A 348 1.94 -8.67 -12.98
CA TYR A 348 0.58 -8.14 -13.04
C TYR A 348 -0.11 -8.46 -14.36
N ASN A 349 -1.43 -8.65 -14.29
CA ASN A 349 -2.29 -8.70 -15.47
C ASN A 349 -2.64 -7.27 -15.84
N LEU A 350 -1.96 -6.77 -16.87
CA LEU A 350 -2.09 -5.41 -17.36
C LEU A 350 -3.46 -5.12 -18.01
N GLY A 351 -4.15 -6.16 -18.51
CA GLY A 351 -5.53 -6.05 -19.03
C GLY A 351 -6.63 -6.11 -17.96
N ALA A 352 -6.28 -6.38 -16.70
CA ALA A 352 -7.24 -6.46 -15.60
C ALA A 352 -6.70 -5.77 -14.34
N LYS A 353 -7.21 -4.56 -14.06
CA LYS A 353 -6.71 -3.69 -12.98
C LYS A 353 -6.58 -4.41 -11.63
N TYR A 354 -5.46 -4.17 -10.96
CA TYR A 354 -5.10 -4.69 -9.63
C TYR A 354 -5.07 -6.21 -9.52
N ARG A 355 -4.71 -6.94 -10.58
CA ARG A 355 -4.62 -8.41 -10.56
C ARG A 355 -3.23 -8.88 -10.93
N PHE A 356 -2.81 -9.97 -10.31
CA PHE A 356 -1.60 -10.67 -10.69
C PHE A 356 -1.81 -11.47 -11.99
N SER A 357 -0.74 -11.68 -12.74
CA SER A 357 -0.73 -12.52 -13.94
C SER A 357 -0.96 -14.00 -13.58
N ASP A 358 -1.49 -14.78 -14.52
CA ASP A 358 -1.71 -16.22 -14.33
C ASP A 358 -0.40 -17.01 -14.11
N ASP A 359 0.74 -16.40 -14.39
CA ASP A 359 2.07 -16.95 -14.14
C ASP A 359 2.46 -16.88 -12.66
N VAL A 360 1.83 -16.00 -11.87
CA VAL A 360 2.01 -15.97 -10.42
C VAL A 360 1.32 -17.19 -9.80
N LYS A 361 2.11 -18.13 -9.28
CA LYS A 361 1.60 -19.36 -8.66
C LYS A 361 1.41 -19.19 -7.15
N PRO A 362 0.60 -20.05 -6.50
CA PRO A 362 0.47 -20.04 -5.04
C PRO A 362 1.84 -20.02 -4.34
N GLY A 363 1.99 -19.13 -3.36
CA GLY A 363 3.22 -18.92 -2.60
C GLY A 363 4.26 -18.01 -3.25
N ASP A 364 4.07 -17.60 -4.52
CA ASP A 364 5.10 -16.81 -5.22
C ASP A 364 5.29 -15.41 -4.67
N LEU A 365 4.25 -14.80 -4.08
CA LEU A 365 4.31 -13.42 -3.57
C LEU A 365 4.96 -13.30 -2.19
N GLY A 366 5.09 -14.39 -1.45
CA GLY A 366 5.65 -14.41 -0.11
C GLY A 366 6.96 -15.19 0.02
N LYS A 367 7.42 -15.85 -1.05
CA LYS A 367 8.59 -16.74 -1.01
C LYS A 367 9.92 -16.05 -0.73
N GLY A 368 10.06 -14.78 -1.14
CA GLY A 368 11.26 -13.99 -0.90
C GLY A 368 11.34 -13.32 0.48
N LEU A 369 10.30 -13.47 1.32
CA LEU A 369 10.31 -13.01 2.71
C LEU A 369 11.07 -13.99 3.62
N ALA A 370 11.55 -13.53 4.76
CA ALA A 370 12.26 -14.37 5.71
C ALA A 370 11.42 -15.55 6.22
N LEU A 371 12.16 -16.60 6.56
CA LEU A 371 11.67 -17.81 7.19
C LEU A 371 12.43 -18.03 8.51
N PRO A 372 11.78 -17.82 9.67
CA PRO A 372 10.39 -17.38 9.86
C PRO A 372 10.22 -15.86 9.64
N TRP A 373 8.98 -15.39 9.46
CA TRP A 373 8.67 -13.97 9.23
C TRP A 373 9.02 -13.07 10.42
N GLN A 374 9.08 -13.64 11.63
CA GLN A 374 9.49 -12.95 12.84
C GLN A 374 10.91 -12.38 12.72
N SER A 375 11.76 -12.96 11.86
CA SER A 375 13.09 -12.42 11.57
C SER A 375 13.01 -11.10 10.79
N ASP A 376 12.19 -11.03 9.74
CA ASP A 376 11.91 -9.76 9.04
C ASP A 376 11.36 -8.75 10.05
N PHE A 377 10.36 -9.16 10.85
CA PHE A 377 9.76 -8.28 11.84
C PHE A 377 10.75 -7.74 12.86
N PHE A 378 11.66 -8.58 13.39
CA PHE A 378 12.68 -8.17 14.35
C PHE A 378 13.68 -7.17 13.74
N MET A 379 14.11 -7.41 12.49
CA MET A 379 15.05 -6.53 11.79
C MET A 379 14.43 -5.21 11.36
N CYS A 380 13.11 -5.16 11.26
CA CYS A 380 12.35 -4.02 10.78
C CYS A 380 12.14 -2.90 11.81
N ASN A 381 13.10 -2.69 12.72
CA ASN A 381 12.91 -1.97 13.99
C ASN A 381 13.48 -0.55 14.04
N THR A 382 14.27 -0.15 13.05
CA THR A 382 14.88 1.19 12.98
C THR A 382 14.35 1.97 11.77
N HIS A 383 15.02 1.85 10.64
CA HIS A 383 14.91 2.77 9.51
C HIS A 383 14.02 2.24 8.38
N TRP A 384 13.62 0.98 8.44
CA TRP A 384 13.14 0.23 7.28
C TRP A 384 11.63 0.26 7.12
N CYS A 385 10.86 0.46 8.18
CA CYS A 385 9.40 0.43 8.08
C CYS A 385 8.71 1.27 9.13
N VAL A 386 7.50 1.65 8.75
CA VAL A 386 6.48 2.34 9.52
C VAL A 386 5.92 1.49 10.68
N ARG A 387 6.24 0.19 10.73
CA ARG A 387 5.56 -0.79 11.59
C ARG A 387 6.17 -0.95 12.99
N ILE A 388 7.40 -0.49 13.23
CA ILE A 388 7.97 -0.52 14.58
C ILE A 388 7.88 0.86 15.19
N GLY A 389 6.99 0.99 16.17
CA GLY A 389 6.99 2.07 17.13
C GLY A 389 8.32 2.07 17.87
N SER A 390 9.31 2.76 17.32
CA SER A 390 10.49 3.16 18.08
C SER A 390 10.08 4.09 19.24
N VAL A 391 8.92 4.74 19.09
CA VAL A 391 8.21 5.51 20.10
C VAL A 391 6.74 5.13 20.03
N CYS A 392 6.26 4.33 20.97
CA CYS A 392 4.83 4.24 21.26
C CYS A 392 4.55 5.14 22.47
N PHE A 393 3.65 6.11 22.35
CA PHE A 393 3.18 6.85 23.51
C PHE A 393 2.37 5.90 24.39
N LEU A 394 2.98 5.44 25.48
CA LEU A 394 2.27 4.74 26.55
C LEU A 394 1.42 5.79 27.28
N ILE A 395 0.11 5.76 27.07
CA ILE A 395 -0.83 6.43 27.98
C ILE A 395 -0.88 5.55 29.23
N ASP A 396 -0.05 5.88 30.21
CA ASP A 396 -0.15 5.29 31.53
C ASP A 396 -1.48 5.76 32.14
N ARG A 397 -2.39 4.82 32.45
CA ARG A 397 -3.63 5.08 33.18
C ARG A 397 -3.36 5.32 34.67
N SER A 398 -2.27 6.01 35.01
CA SER A 398 -1.91 6.35 36.38
C SER A 398 -1.49 7.82 36.53
N SER A 399 -2.40 8.75 36.20
CA SER A 399 -2.26 10.11 36.71
C SER A 399 -3.61 10.80 36.99
N ARG A 400 -4.02 10.66 38.26
CA ARG A 400 -4.72 11.66 39.08
C ARG A 400 -6.12 12.11 38.64
N ILE A 401 -7.15 11.41 39.15
CA ILE A 401 -8.36 12.07 39.63
C ILE A 401 -7.99 12.70 40.98
N GLY A 402 -7.41 13.90 40.94
CA GLY A 402 -7.25 14.74 42.11
C GLY A 402 -8.55 15.52 42.32
N GLY A 403 -9.32 15.15 43.35
CA GLY A 403 -10.50 15.90 43.75
C GLY A 403 -10.12 17.32 44.16
N HIS A 404 -10.87 18.29 43.64
CA HIS A 404 -10.86 19.65 44.17
C HIS A 404 -11.41 19.63 45.60
N ARG A 405 -10.61 20.13 46.55
CA ARG A 405 -11.10 20.85 47.72
C ARG A 405 -10.68 22.30 47.56
#